data_AF-A0A526ZD97-F1
#
_entry.id   AF-A0A526ZD97-F1
#
_cell.length_a   1.000
_cell.length_b   1.000
_cell.length_c   1.000
_cell.angle_alpha   90.00
_cell.angle_beta   90.00
_cell.angle_gamma   90.00
#
_symmetry.space_group_name_H-M   'P 1'
#
loop_
_entity.id
_entity.type
_entity.pdbx_description
1 polymer ?
#
loop_
_entity_poly.entity_id
_entity_poly.type
_entity_poly.pdbx_seq_one_letter_code
_entity_poly.pdbx_strand_id
1 'polypeptide(L)' 'MTLFDRPPVGMNLARTAKRVAQAFDATLVEAGGTLPVWVTLLSIKSRELANQRELAGMIGIQGATLT' A
#
# COMPACT_ATOMS: atom_id res chain seq x y z
N MET A 1 -7.70 -23.36 -27.03
CA MET A 1 -7.39 -22.14 -26.26
C MET A 1 -6.43 -22.56 -25.16
N THR A 2 -5.15 -22.26 -25.31
CA THR A 2 -4.12 -22.79 -24.42
C THR A 2 -3.97 -21.87 -23.19
N LEU A 3 -3.47 -22.40 -22.07
CA LEU A 3 -3.23 -21.65 -20.82
C LEU A 3 -2.29 -20.44 -21.00
N PHE A 4 -1.61 -20.34 -22.14
CA PHE A 4 -0.68 -19.26 -22.48
C PHE A 4 -1.33 -18.09 -23.24
N ASP A 5 -2.60 -18.22 -23.67
CA ASP A 5 -3.34 -17.15 -24.36
C ASP A 5 -3.86 -16.05 -23.39
N ARG A 6 -3.77 -16.29 -22.07
CA ARG A 6 -4.10 -15.29 -21.03
C ARG A 6 -2.85 -14.93 -20.24
N PRO A 7 -2.68 -13.64 -19.88
CA PRO A 7 -1.58 -13.24 -18.99
C PRO A 7 -1.63 -14.05 -17.68
N PRO A 8 -0.48 -14.48 -17.14
CA PRO A 8 -0.45 -15.16 -15.85
C PRO A 8 -1.16 -14.35 -14.78
N VAL A 9 -1.86 -15.02 -13.86
CA VAL A 9 -2.63 -14.35 -12.80
C VAL A 9 -1.76 -13.37 -12.00
N GLY A 10 -0.50 -13.72 -11.72
CA GLY A 10 0.44 -12.85 -11.03
C GLY A 10 0.76 -11.55 -11.79
N MET A 11 0.82 -11.61 -13.13
CA MET A 11 1.03 -10.41 -13.95
C MET A 11 -0.19 -9.48 -13.89
N ASN A 12 -1.40 -10.04 -13.97
CA ASN A 12 -2.62 -9.25 -13.82
C ASN A 12 -2.72 -8.65 -12.42
N LEU A 13 -2.42 -9.44 -11.38
CA LEU A 13 -2.42 -8.96 -10.00
C LEU A 13 -1.45 -7.79 -9.81
N ALA A 14 -0.20 -7.92 -10.27
CA ALA A 14 0.80 -6.86 -10.15
C ALA A 14 0.39 -5.57 -10.89
N ARG A 15 -0.16 -5.71 -12.10
CA ARG A 15 -0.65 -4.55 -12.89
C ARG A 15 -1.83 -3.86 -12.21
N THR A 16 -2.78 -4.63 -11.69
CA THR A 16 -3.93 -4.12 -10.95
C THR A 16 -3.48 -3.42 -9.67
N ALA A 17 -2.62 -4.07 -8.87
CA ALA A 17 -2.08 -3.50 -7.65
C ALA A 17 -1.37 -2.17 -7.90
N LYS A 18 -0.54 -2.09 -8.96
CA LYS A 18 0.13 -0.83 -9.34
C LYS A 18 -0.88 0.29 -9.64
N ARG A 19 -1.92 0.01 -10.42
CA ARG A 19 -2.95 1.01 -10.76
C ARG A 19 -3.72 1.48 -9.53
N VAL A 20 -4.08 0.55 -8.65
CA VAL A 20 -4.78 0.86 -7.41
C VAL A 20 -3.90 1.69 -6.47
N ALA A 21 -2.63 1.33 -6.31
CA ALA A 21 -1.68 2.08 -5.50
C ALA A 21 -1.52 3.53 -6.00
N GLN A 22 -1.34 3.71 -7.30
CA GLN A 22 -1.24 5.05 -7.90
C GLN A 22 -2.50 5.90 -7.70
N ALA A 23 -3.69 5.30 -7.88
CA ALA A 23 -4.94 6.00 -7.65
C ALA A 23 -5.13 6.37 -6.17
N PHE A 24 -4.73 5.47 -5.26
CA PHE A 24 -4.80 5.71 -3.83
C PHE A 24 -3.84 6.82 -3.39
N ASP A 25 -2.59 6.80 -3.86
CA ASP A 25 -1.61 7.86 -3.60
C ASP A 25 -2.11 9.22 -4.11
N ALA A 26 -2.73 9.27 -5.29
CA ALA A 26 -3.32 10.50 -5.81
C ALA A 26 -4.42 11.04 -4.90
N THR A 27 -5.36 10.19 -4.47
CA THR A 27 -6.43 10.58 -3.53
C THR A 27 -5.88 11.06 -2.18
N LEU A 28 -4.82 10.43 -1.67
CA LEU A 28 -4.16 10.87 -0.45
C LEU A 28 -3.57 12.27 -0.62
N VAL A 29 -2.87 12.52 -1.73
CA VAL A 29 -2.30 13.84 -2.03
C VAL A 29 -3.39 14.91 -2.17
N GLU A 30 -4.51 14.61 -2.84
CA GLU A 30 -5.66 15.52 -2.93
C GLU A 30 -6.24 15.88 -1.56
N ALA A 31 -6.20 14.93 -0.61
CA ALA A 31 -6.60 15.14 0.78
C ALA A 31 -5.50 15.80 1.65
N GLY A 32 -4.34 16.15 1.09
CA GLY A 32 -3.20 16.71 1.81
C GLY A 32 -2.42 15.69 2.67
N GLY A 33 -2.57 14.40 2.38
CA GLY A 33 -2.00 13.29 3.13
C GLY A 33 -0.94 12.51 2.36
N THR A 34 -0.39 11.51 3.05
CA THR A 34 0.56 10.53 2.50
C THR A 34 0.24 9.14 3.04
N LEU A 35 0.78 8.09 2.41
CA LEU A 35 0.55 6.71 2.82
C LEU A 35 0.95 6.45 4.30
N PRO A 36 2.11 6.93 4.81
CA PRO A 36 2.45 6.80 6.23
C PRO A 36 1.41 7.46 7.16
N VAL A 37 0.94 8.66 6.83
CA VAL A 37 -0.08 9.36 7.61
C VAL A 37 -1.39 8.56 7.65
N TRP A 38 -1.82 8.02 6.51
CA TRP A 38 -3.01 7.17 6.44
C TRP A 38 -2.89 5.93 7.33
N VAL A 39 -1.74 5.24 7.28
CA VAL A 39 -1.50 4.03 8.07
C VAL A 39 -1.48 4.34 9.56
N THR A 40 -0.86 5.45 9.99
CA THR A 40 -0.94 5.92 11.38
C THR A 40 -2.38 6.19 11.81
N LEU A 41 -3.15 6.93 11.00
CA LEU A 41 -4.56 7.23 11.31
C LEU A 41 -5.41 5.96 11.37
N LEU A 42 -5.16 4.99 10.50
CA LEU A 42 -5.87 3.71 10.48
C LEU A 42 -5.59 2.90 11.76
N SER A 43 -4.34 2.85 12.22
CA SER A 43 -3.96 2.19 13.48
C SER A 43 -4.59 2.84 14.71
N ILE A 44 -4.63 4.17 14.75
CA ILE A 44 -5.35 4.90 15.80
C ILE A 44 -6.84 4.55 15.77
N LYS A 45 -7.46 4.56 14.57
CA LYS A 45 -8.88 4.26 14.38
C LYS A 45 -9.23 2.81 14.73
N SER A 46 -8.36 1.85 14.40
CA SER A 46 -8.57 0.42 14.68
C SER A 46 -8.28 0.04 16.14
N ARG A 47 -7.69 0.95 16.92
CA ARG A 47 -7.13 0.69 18.27
C ARG A 47 -6.02 -0.37 18.28
N GLU A 48 -5.48 -0.72 17.11
CA GLU A 48 -4.24 -1.48 17.02
C GLU A 48 -3.10 -0.47 17.16
N LEU A 49 -2.59 -0.33 18.39
CA LEU A 49 -1.39 0.45 18.67
C LEU A 49 -0.16 -0.28 18.09
N ALA A 50 -0.05 -0.30 16.77
CA ALA A 50 1.12 -0.83 16.08
C ALA A 50 2.29 0.14 16.28
N ASN A 51 3.41 -0.38 16.77
CA ASN A 51 4.62 0.43 16.90
C ASN A 51 5.16 0.77 15.51
N GLN A 52 5.99 1.82 15.42
CA GLN A 52 6.50 2.37 14.15
C GLN A 52 7.11 1.32 13.21
N ARG A 53 7.70 0.25 13.76
CA ARG A 53 8.34 -0.83 13.00
C ARG A 53 7.32 -1.75 12.35
N GLU A 54 6.19 -2.00 13.01
CA GLU A 54 5.07 -2.77 12.47
C GLU A 54 4.39 -2.00 11.34
N LEU A 55 4.16 -0.69 11.53
CA LEU A 55 3.62 0.18 10.50
C LEU A 55 4.51 0.22 9.25
N ALA A 56 5.82 0.34 9.43
CA ALA A 56 6.79 0.33 8.33
C ALA A 56 6.79 -1.02 7.57
N GLY A 57 6.69 -2.14 8.30
CA GLY A 57 6.57 -3.48 7.73
C GLY A 57 5.30 -3.65 6.88
N MET A 58 4.17 -3.11 7.31
CA MET A 58 2.89 -3.21 6.59
C MET A 58 2.87 -2.51 5.22
N ILE A 59 3.71 -1.48 5.04
CA ILE A 59 3.83 -0.71 3.79
C ILE A 59 5.04 -1.11 2.94
N GLY A 60 5.74 -2.19 3.30
CA GLY A 60 6.93 -2.65 2.58
C GLY A 60 8.15 -1.74 2.72
N ILE A 61 8.13 -0.81 3.69
CA ILE A 61 9.29 0.01 4.03
C ILE A 61 10.12 -0.77 5.05
N GLN A 62 11.06 -1.58 4.56
CA GLN A 62 12.17 -2.07 5.39
C GLN A 62 13.40 -1.19 5.19
N GLY A 63 13.76 -0.44 6.24
CA GLY A 63 15.12 0.09 6.38
C GLY A 63 15.40 1.54 5.94
N ALA A 64 14.39 2.37 5.67
CA ALA A 64 14.58 3.81 5.61
C ALA A 64 13.76 4.48 6.71
N THR A 65 14.45 5.13 7.63
CA THR A 65 13.96 5.86 8.81
C THR A 65 12.74 6.73 8.50
N LEU A 66 11.60 6.44 9.15
CA LEU A 66 10.67 7.52 9.51
C LEU A 66 11.36 8.25 10.67
N THR A 67 11.87 9.45 10.43
CA THR A 67 12.31 10.39 11.48
C THR A 67 11.40 11.59 11.46
#